data_AF-A0A1G6Y290-F1
#
_entry.id   AF-A0A1G6Y290-F1
#
_cell.length_a   1.000
_cell.length_b   1.000
_cell.length_c   1.000
_cell.angle_alpha   90.00
_cell.angle_beta   90.00
_cell.angle_gamma   90.00
#
_symmetry.space_group_name_H-M   'P 1'
#
loop_
_entity.id
_entity.type
_entity.pdbx_description
1 polymer ?
#
loop_
_entity_poly.entity_id
_entity_poly.type
_entity_poly.pdbx_seq_one_letter_code
_entity_poly.pdbx_strand_id
1 'polypeptide(L)'
;MGSPEWRHEQADAAGRWRASLGQLRDRADNLDASVVLAAREIDRQPTEKAREHYLDMLVKLTHVADGVRALVDGEMERVGVRLESIRNFDPDASGESASG
;
A
#
# COMPACT_ATOMS: atom_id res chain seq x y z
N MET A 1 8.73 -23.64 -24.85
CA MET A 1 8.36 -22.24 -25.16
C MET A 1 6.84 -22.13 -25.01
N GLY A 2 6.33 -21.19 -24.22
CA GLY A 2 4.90 -21.10 -23.88
C GLY A 2 3.99 -20.78 -25.09
N SER A 3 2.76 -21.30 -25.08
CA SER A 3 1.80 -21.09 -26.17
C SER A 3 1.43 -19.60 -26.31
N PRO A 4 0.97 -19.16 -27.49
CA PRO A 4 0.45 -17.79 -27.68
C PRO A 4 -0.67 -17.42 -26.69
N GLU A 5 -1.55 -18.37 -26.38
CA GLU A 5 -2.64 -18.22 -25.41
C GLU A 5 -2.09 -17.91 -24.02
N TRP A 6 -1.09 -18.68 -23.56
CA TRP A 6 -0.43 -18.44 -22.28
C TRP A 6 0.20 -17.04 -22.20
N ARG A 7 0.84 -16.56 -23.27
CA ARG A 7 1.41 -15.21 -23.29
C ARG A 7 0.34 -14.11 -23.20
N HIS A 8 -0.82 -14.32 -23.81
CA HIS A 8 -1.95 -13.39 -23.76
C HIS A 8 -2.55 -13.33 -22.35
N GLU A 9 -2.78 -14.50 -21.73
CA GLU A 9 -3.29 -14.60 -20.35
C GLU A 9 -2.38 -13.89 -19.35
N GLN A 10 -1.05 -14.00 -19.52
CA GLN A 10 -0.08 -13.32 -18.67
C GLN A 10 -0.11 -11.80 -18.85
N ALA A 11 -0.26 -11.30 -20.08
CA ALA A 11 -0.38 -9.88 -20.35
C ALA A 11 -1.67 -9.29 -19.73
N ASP A 12 -2.78 -10.02 -19.85
CA ASP A 12 -4.06 -9.61 -19.27
C ASP A 12 -4.03 -9.63 -17.74
N ALA A 13 -3.40 -10.65 -17.14
CA ALA A 13 -3.19 -10.73 -15.71
C ALA A 13 -2.36 -9.55 -15.20
N ALA A 14 -1.24 -9.24 -15.87
CA ALA A 14 -0.41 -8.08 -15.55
C ALA A 14 -1.17 -6.75 -15.70
N GLY A 15 -2.01 -6.64 -16.75
CA GLY A 15 -2.86 -5.47 -16.97
C GLY A 15 -3.87 -5.25 -15.84
N ARG A 16 -4.57 -6.31 -15.40
CA ARG A 16 -5.51 -6.24 -14.27
C ARG A 16 -4.81 -5.89 -12.97
N TRP A 17 -3.67 -6.53 -12.68
CA TRP A 17 -2.89 -6.25 -11.48
C TRP A 17 -2.44 -4.78 -11.41
N ARG A 18 -1.92 -4.25 -12.52
CA ARG A 18 -1.54 -2.84 -12.63
C ARG A 18 -2.73 -1.90 -12.41
N ALA A 19 -3.89 -2.22 -12.98
CA ALA A 19 -5.09 -1.42 -12.80
C ALA A 19 -5.54 -1.40 -11.33
N SER A 20 -5.52 -2.55 -10.65
CA SER A 20 -5.85 -2.65 -9.22
C SER A 20 -4.88 -1.87 -8.33
N LEU A 21 -3.58 -1.93 -8.60
CA LEU A 21 -2.60 -1.09 -7.90
C LEU A 21 -2.82 0.40 -8.14
N GLY A 22 -3.17 0.79 -9.36
CA GLY A 22 -3.54 2.17 -9.68
C GLY A 22 -4.70 2.67 -8.82
N GLN A 23 -5.77 1.88 -8.70
CA GLN A 23 -6.94 2.23 -7.88
C GLN A 23 -6.60 2.37 -6.38
N LEU A 24 -5.74 1.50 -5.85
CA LEU A 24 -5.29 1.61 -4.46
C LEU A 24 -4.40 2.83 -4.24
N ARG A 25 -3.52 3.15 -5.20
CA ARG A 25 -2.72 4.37 -5.17
C ARG A 25 -3.61 5.62 -5.16
N ASP A 26 -4.57 5.71 -6.08
CA ASP A 26 -5.49 6.85 -6.14
C ASP A 26 -6.28 7.00 -4.82
N ARG A 27 -6.64 5.87 -4.20
CA ARG A 27 -7.30 5.88 -2.89
C ARG A 27 -6.38 6.33 -1.76
N ALA A 28 -5.12 5.88 -1.74
CA ALA A 28 -4.12 6.34 -0.79
C ALA A 28 -3.88 7.86 -0.92
N ASP A 29 -3.69 8.37 -2.15
CA ASP A 29 -3.44 9.78 -2.40
C ASP A 29 -4.62 10.66 -1.91
N ASN A 30 -5.87 10.22 -2.12
CA ASN A 30 -7.05 10.92 -1.62
C ASN A 30 -7.17 10.87 -0.08
N LEU A 31 -6.80 9.73 0.54
CA LEU A 31 -6.83 9.57 1.98
C LEU A 31 -5.71 10.36 2.66
N ASP A 32 -4.51 10.43 2.09
CA ASP A 32 -3.39 11.22 2.61
C ASP A 32 -3.78 12.69 2.79
N ALA A 33 -4.36 13.30 1.75
CA ALA A 33 -4.89 14.66 1.84
C ALA A 33 -5.95 14.80 2.94
N SER A 34 -6.83 13.80 3.11
CA SER A 34 -7.89 13.79 4.13
C SER A 34 -7.34 13.63 5.55
N VAL A 35 -6.30 12.82 5.75
CA VAL A 35 -5.59 12.63 7.03
C VAL A 35 -4.95 13.95 7.46
N VAL A 36 -4.26 14.65 6.53
CA VAL A 36 -3.65 15.96 6.82
C VAL A 36 -4.70 17.00 7.22
N LEU A 37 -5.84 17.04 6.51
CA LEU A 37 -6.93 17.95 6.86
C LEU A 37 -7.56 17.62 8.22
N ALA A 38 -7.74 16.33 8.53
CA ALA A 38 -8.28 15.89 9.82
C ALA A 38 -7.30 16.19 10.98
N ALA A 39 -5.99 16.05 10.77
CA ALA A 39 -4.98 16.44 11.75
C ALA A 39 -5.04 17.96 12.05
N ARG A 40 -5.08 18.78 11.01
CA ARG A 40 -5.22 20.25 11.16
C ARG A 40 -6.52 20.64 11.86
N GLU A 41 -7.59 19.86 11.65
CA GLU A 41 -8.85 20.09 12.35
C GLU A 41 -8.74 19.82 13.85
N ILE A 42 -7.98 18.80 14.27
CA ILE A 42 -7.68 18.58 15.70
C ILE A 42 -6.92 19.76 16.29
N ASP A 43 -5.90 20.26 15.59
CA ASP A 43 -5.10 21.41 16.04
C ASP A 43 -5.98 22.66 16.21
N ARG A 44 -6.94 22.86 15.30
CA ARG A 44 -7.87 23.98 15.32
C ARG A 44 -8.97 23.81 16.38
N GLN A 45 -9.49 22.61 16.53
CA GLN A 45 -10.62 22.25 17.40
C GLN A 45 -10.44 20.84 17.97
N PRO A 46 -9.79 20.68 19.15
CA PRO A 46 -9.42 19.38 19.71
C PRO A 46 -10.60 18.65 20.38
N THR A 47 -11.69 18.49 19.64
CA THR A 47 -12.89 17.78 20.07
C THR A 47 -12.70 16.26 19.93
N GLU A 48 -13.50 15.49 20.66
CA GLU A 48 -13.53 14.03 20.54
C GLU A 48 -13.90 13.60 19.12
N LYS A 49 -14.92 14.23 18.54
CA LYS A 49 -15.34 13.99 17.15
C LYS A 49 -14.23 14.23 16.12
N ALA A 50 -13.40 15.27 16.30
CA ALA A 50 -12.27 15.52 15.42
C ALA A 50 -11.20 14.42 15.51
N ARG A 51 -10.95 13.89 16.72
CA ARG A 51 -10.02 12.77 16.95
C ARG A 51 -10.56 11.48 16.35
N GLU A 52 -11.84 11.17 16.55
CA GLU A 52 -12.50 10.01 15.94
C GLU A 52 -12.42 10.06 14.41
N HIS A 53 -12.66 11.23 13.82
CA HIS A 53 -12.55 11.41 12.38
C HIS A 53 -11.13 11.19 11.86
N TYR A 54 -10.11 11.70 12.56
CA TYR A 54 -8.71 11.45 12.21
C TYR A 54 -8.34 9.96 12.31
N LEU A 55 -8.77 9.28 13.39
CA LEU A 55 -8.56 7.85 13.56
C LEU A 55 -9.25 7.03 12.47
N ASP A 56 -10.47 7.39 12.07
CA ASP A 56 -11.17 6.75 10.95
C ASP A 56 -10.41 6.90 9.63
N MET A 57 -9.81 8.08 9.37
CA MET A 57 -8.95 8.28 8.20
C MET A 57 -7.69 7.41 8.25
N LEU A 58 -7.04 7.28 9.41
CA LEU A 58 -5.88 6.41 9.59
C LEU A 58 -6.23 4.94 9.36
N VAL A 59 -7.35 4.46 9.91
CA VAL A 59 -7.86 3.09 9.68
C VAL A 59 -8.11 2.84 8.20
N LYS A 60 -8.73 3.79 7.49
CA LYS A 60 -8.94 3.69 6.04
C LYS A 60 -7.63 3.60 5.28
N LEU A 61 -6.58 4.32 5.69
CA LEU A 61 -5.26 4.25 5.07
C LEU A 61 -4.61 2.88 5.30
N THR A 62 -4.71 2.33 6.51
CA THR A 62 -4.24 0.97 6.81
C THR A 62 -4.93 -0.08 5.93
N HIS A 63 -6.24 0.03 5.71
CA HIS A 63 -6.94 -0.88 4.78
C HIS A 63 -6.43 -0.79 3.34
N VAL A 64 -5.93 0.37 2.89
CA VAL A 64 -5.28 0.46 1.57
C VAL A 64 -3.97 -0.28 1.57
N ALA A 65 -3.15 -0.13 2.62
CA ALA A 65 -1.89 -0.86 2.76
C ALA A 65 -2.12 -2.39 2.80
N ASP A 66 -3.15 -2.84 3.53
CA ASP A 66 -3.56 -4.24 3.56
C ASP A 66 -4.01 -4.74 2.18
N GLY A 67 -4.75 -3.92 1.43
CA GLY A 67 -5.13 -4.22 0.06
C GLY A 67 -3.93 -4.36 -0.89
N VAL A 68 -2.93 -3.50 -0.74
CA VAL A 68 -1.67 -3.60 -1.52
C VAL A 68 -0.95 -4.89 -1.16
N ARG A 69 -0.84 -5.21 0.13
CA ARG A 69 -0.22 -6.46 0.59
C ARG A 69 -0.92 -7.68 0.01
N ALA A 70 -2.25 -7.74 0.08
CA ALA A 70 -3.03 -8.83 -0.48
C ALA A 70 -2.82 -9.00 -2.00
N LEU A 71 -2.73 -7.89 -2.75
CA LEU A 71 -2.42 -7.93 -4.18
C LEU A 71 -1.01 -8.43 -4.47
N VAL A 72 -0.02 -8.04 -3.67
CA VAL A 72 1.36 -8.53 -3.80
C VAL A 72 1.43 -10.01 -3.45
N ASP A 73 0.85 -10.42 -2.32
CA ASP A 73 0.82 -11.81 -1.87
C ASP A 73 0.16 -12.72 -2.91
N GLY A 74 -0.98 -12.31 -3.47
CA GLY A 74 -1.66 -13.05 -4.54
C GLY A 74 -0.86 -13.13 -5.85
N GLU A 75 -0.17 -12.05 -6.23
CA GLU A 75 0.71 -12.07 -7.41
C GLU A 75 1.93 -12.97 -7.18
N MET A 76 2.50 -12.94 -5.99
CA MET A 76 3.62 -13.79 -5.59
C MET A 76 3.25 -15.27 -5.61
N GLU A 77 2.09 -15.64 -5.06
CA GLU A 77 1.56 -17.00 -5.15
C GLU A 77 1.39 -17.43 -6.61
N ARG A 78 0.85 -16.56 -7.46
CA ARG A 78 0.65 -16.81 -8.89
C ARG A 78 1.96 -17.06 -9.65
N VAL A 79 3.03 -16.32 -9.34
CA VAL A 79 4.35 -16.50 -9.98
C VAL A 79 5.22 -17.54 -9.28
N GLY A 80 4.74 -18.17 -8.21
CA GLY A 80 5.45 -19.21 -7.46
C GLY A 80 6.60 -18.70 -6.60
N VAL A 81 6.57 -17.43 -6.18
CA VAL A 81 7.56 -16.84 -5.27
C VAL A 81 6.97 -16.81 -3.86
N ARG A 82 7.69 -17.35 -2.86
CA ARG A 82 7.32 -17.21 -1.44
C ARG A 82 8.10 -16.06 -0.81
N LEU A 83 7.39 -15.18 -0.11
CA LEU A 83 7.90 -14.00 0.61
C LEU A 83 8.65 -14.39 1.91
N GLU A 84 9.38 -15.51 1.90
CA GLU A 84 10.25 -15.89 3.03
C GLU A 84 11.55 -15.06 3.06
N SER A 85 11.87 -14.32 1.99
CA SER A 85 13.14 -13.58 1.83
C SER A 85 13.09 -12.07 2.09
N ILE A 86 11.92 -11.46 2.31
CA ILE A 86 11.82 -10.02 2.65
C ILE A 86 11.47 -9.89 4.13
N ARG A 87 12.33 -10.45 4.99
CA ARG A 87 12.41 -10.00 6.37
C ARG A 87 13.46 -8.90 6.41
N ASN A 88 13.09 -7.76 6.97
CA ASN A 88 13.90 -6.56 7.19
C ASN A 88 13.79 -5.49 6.09
N PHE A 89 12.60 -4.92 5.93
CA PHE A 89 12.57 -3.46 5.82
C PHE A 89 12.63 -2.94 7.26
N ASP A 90 13.84 -2.66 7.71
CA ASP A 90 14.11 -1.96 8.96
C ASP A 90 14.10 -0.46 8.66
N PRO A 91 13.06 0.30 9.08
CA PRO A 91 13.00 1.73 8.84
C PRO A 91 14.14 2.53 9.53
N ASP A 92 14.87 1.91 10.46
CA ASP A 92 16.04 2.52 11.13
C ASP A 92 17.38 2.20 10.45
N ALA A 93 17.43 1.33 9.43
CA ALA A 93 18.68 0.98 8.74
C ALA A 93 19.24 2.09 7.84
N SER A 94 18.49 3.17 7.60
CA SER A 94 18.94 4.35 6.85
C SER A 94 19.60 5.41 7.75
N GLY A 95 20.53 5.00 8.61
CA GLY A 95 21.01 5.88 9.70
C GLY A 95 22.49 5.83 10.11
N GLU A 96 23.33 4.89 9.64
CA GLU A 96 24.75 4.89 10.04
C GLU A 96 25.70 5.03 8.84
N SER A 97 26.13 6.28 8.61
CA SER A 97 27.46 6.54 8.08
C SER A 97 28.49 6.14 9.14
N ALA A 98 29.03 4.93 9.04
CA ALA A 98 30.25 4.57 9.75
C ALA A 98 31.45 4.89 8.86
N SER A 99 32.00 6.09 9.05
CA SER A 99 33.35 6.45 8.63
C SER A 99 34.35 5.48 9.25
N GLY A 100 35.19 4.87 8.40
CA GLY A 100 36.41 4.15 8.77
C GLY A 100 37.40 4.23 7.64
#